data_AF-A0A1Z5YVY3-F1
#
_entry.id   AF-A0A1Z5YVY3-F1
#
_cell.length_a   1.000
_cell.length_b   1.000
_cell.length_c   1.000
_cell.angle_alpha   90.00
_cell.angle_beta   90.00
_cell.angle_gamma   90.00
#
_symmetry.space_group_name_H-M   'P 1'
#
loop_
_entity.id
_entity.type
_entity.pdbx_description
1 polymer ?
#
loop_
_entity_poly.entity_id
_entity_poly.type
_entity_poly.pdbx_seq_one_letter_code
_entity_poly.pdbx_strand_id
1 'polypeptide(L)'
;MEHPSRREGVRHKLKIKPSYFAALKRGEKTCEIRLNDRDYRVGDVLDFAPIRDDGTYTGEVATYGVSHVLKDFEGLAEGYVALSLR
;
A
#
# COMPACT_ATOMS: atom_id res chain seq x y z
N MET A 1 5.10 31.63 -8.53
CA MET A 1 5.36 30.21 -8.21
C MET A 1 4.05 29.62 -7.74
N GLU A 2 3.38 28.85 -8.59
CA GLU A 2 2.18 28.13 -8.19
C GLU A 2 2.60 27.01 -7.24
N HIS A 3 2.14 27.07 -5.99
CA HIS A 3 2.21 25.91 -5.11
C HIS A 3 1.22 24.88 -5.66
N PRO A 4 1.67 23.69 -6.11
CA PRO A 4 0.73 22.65 -6.52
C PRO A 4 -0.17 22.35 -5.33
N SER A 5 -1.48 22.47 -5.52
CA SER A 5 -2.46 22.18 -4.47
C SER A 5 -2.20 20.77 -3.95
N ARG A 6 -2.06 20.63 -2.64
CA ARG A 6 -1.85 19.34 -1.99
C ARG A 6 -3.11 18.52 -2.24
N ARG A 7 -3.06 17.55 -3.15
CA ARG A 7 -4.15 16.58 -3.36
C ARG A 7 -4.45 15.94 -2.00
N GLU A 8 -5.72 15.93 -1.61
CA GLU A 8 -6.16 15.17 -0.44
C GLU A 8 -5.79 13.69 -0.61
N GLY A 9 -5.38 13.03 0.47
CA GLY A 9 -5.01 11.61 0.43
C GLY A 9 -6.17 10.76 -0.05
N VAL A 10 -5.91 9.84 -0.98
CA VAL A 10 -6.92 8.94 -1.53
C VAL A 10 -6.90 7.60 -0.82
N ARG A 11 -8.09 7.00 -0.64
CA ARG A 11 -8.26 5.68 -0.04
C ARG A 11 -8.28 4.59 -1.11
N HIS A 12 -7.42 3.59 -0.97
CA HIS A 12 -7.25 2.47 -1.88
C HIS A 12 -7.62 1.15 -1.21
N LYS A 13 -8.52 0.38 -1.82
CA LYS A 13 -8.80 -0.99 -1.39
C LYS A 13 -7.86 -1.97 -2.11
N LEU A 14 -7.15 -2.78 -1.34
CA LEU A 14 -6.11 -3.67 -1.84
C LEU A 14 -6.31 -5.09 -1.31
N LYS A 15 -6.24 -6.07 -2.21
CA LYS A 15 -6.10 -7.48 -1.82
C LYS A 15 -4.69 -7.74 -1.32
N ILE A 16 -4.55 -8.65 -0.36
CA ILE A 16 -3.27 -9.11 0.18
C ILE A 16 -3.35 -10.59 0.55
N LYS A 17 -2.21 -11.30 0.56
CA LYS A 17 -2.15 -12.69 1.05
C LYS A 17 -2.32 -12.72 2.58
N PRO A 18 -2.97 -13.75 3.15
CA PRO A 18 -3.21 -13.81 4.60
C PRO A 18 -1.93 -13.77 5.45
N SER A 19 -0.83 -14.39 4.97
CA SER A 19 0.46 -14.38 5.67
C SER A 19 1.05 -12.97 5.79
N TYR A 20 1.03 -12.18 4.70
CA TYR A 20 1.50 -10.80 4.71
C TYR A 20 0.58 -9.87 5.50
N PHE A 21 -0.73 -10.10 5.44
CA PHE A 21 -1.68 -9.39 6.28
C PHE A 21 -1.42 -9.60 7.77
N ALA A 22 -1.14 -10.85 8.17
CA ALA A 22 -0.80 -11.17 9.55
C ALA A 22 0.53 -10.51 9.97
N ALA A 23 1.54 -10.46 9.09
CA ALA A 23 2.80 -9.76 9.36
C ALA A 23 2.62 -8.24 9.49
N LEU A 24 1.72 -7.62 8.69
CA LEU A 24 1.33 -6.21 8.87
C LEU A 24 0.71 -5.99 10.25
N LYS A 25 -0.29 -6.81 10.64
CA LYS A 25 -0.97 -6.68 11.94
C LYS A 25 -0.03 -6.87 13.14
N ARG A 26 1.04 -7.66 13.00
CA ARG A 26 2.06 -7.84 14.03
C ARG A 26 3.14 -6.75 14.03
N GLY A 27 3.14 -5.85 13.04
CA GLY A 27 4.16 -4.79 12.89
C GLY A 27 5.51 -5.29 12.37
N GLU A 28 5.62 -6.56 11.97
CA GLU A 28 6.84 -7.15 11.40
C GLU A 28 7.09 -6.63 9.98
N LYS A 29 5.99 -6.40 9.24
CA LYS A 29 6.00 -5.80 7.91
C LYS A 29 5.50 -4.36 8.02
N THR A 30 6.32 -3.42 7.59
CA THR A 30 6.03 -1.98 7.62
C THR A 30 6.12 -1.32 6.25
N CYS A 31 6.34 -2.13 5.20
CA CYS A 31 6.40 -1.67 3.82
C CYS A 31 5.58 -2.56 2.88
N GLU A 32 5.16 -2.02 1.74
CA GLU A 32 4.43 -2.75 0.69
C GLU A 32 4.97 -2.40 -0.70
N ILE A 33 5.20 -3.41 -1.55
CA ILE A 33 5.64 -3.23 -2.93
C ILE A 33 4.42 -3.37 -3.86
N ARG A 34 4.21 -2.41 -4.77
CA ARG A 34 3.08 -2.40 -5.72
C ARG A 34 3.49 -1.82 -7.06
N LEU A 35 2.85 -2.28 -8.13
CA LEU A 35 2.79 -1.53 -9.38
C LEU A 35 2.12 -0.19 -9.08
N ASN A 36 2.68 0.92 -9.56
CA ASN A 36 2.15 2.26 -9.31
C ASN A 36 1.02 2.65 -10.30
N ASP A 37 0.07 1.75 -10.53
CA ASP A 37 -1.07 1.92 -11.44
C ASP A 37 -2.16 2.87 -10.90
N ARG A 38 -2.01 3.33 -9.65
CA ARG A 38 -2.95 4.22 -8.96
C ARG A 38 -2.34 5.57 -8.57
N ASP A 39 -1.08 5.80 -8.94
CA ASP A 39 -0.33 6.98 -8.56
C ASP A 39 -0.38 7.17 -7.02
N TYR A 40 0.13 6.18 -6.29
CA TYR A 40 0.20 6.18 -4.83
C TYR A 40 1.05 7.36 -4.35
N ARG A 41 0.55 8.08 -3.35
CA ARG A 41 1.22 9.28 -2.81
C ARG A 41 1.28 9.24 -1.29
N VAL A 42 2.20 10.01 -0.73
CA VAL A 42 2.23 10.28 0.71
C VAL A 42 0.91 10.91 1.14
N GLY A 43 0.30 10.36 2.20
CA GLY A 43 -1.01 10.76 2.69
C GLY A 43 -2.16 9.87 2.22
N ASP A 44 -1.96 9.01 1.23
CA ASP A 44 -2.94 8.00 0.85
C ASP A 44 -3.18 6.99 1.98
N VAL A 45 -4.35 6.35 1.94
CA VAL A 45 -4.77 5.33 2.91
C VAL A 45 -4.99 4.01 2.19
N LEU A 46 -4.41 2.93 2.71
CA LEU A 46 -4.51 1.59 2.17
C LEU A 46 -5.36 0.71 3.08
N ASP A 47 -6.47 0.21 2.54
CA ASP A 47 -7.31 -0.79 3.19
C ASP A 47 -6.95 -2.17 2.63
N PHE A 48 -6.18 -2.93 3.40
CA PHE A 48 -5.78 -4.29 3.03
C PHE A 48 -6.83 -5.30 3.45
N ALA A 49 -7.28 -6.09 2.48
CA ALA A 49 -8.25 -7.16 2.63
C ALA A 49 -7.56 -8.51 2.32
N PRO A 50 -7.44 -9.45 3.29
CA PRO A 50 -6.81 -10.72 3.03
C PRO A 50 -7.75 -11.62 2.23
N ILE A 51 -7.21 -12.14 1.12
CA ILE A 51 -7.88 -13.06 0.21
C ILE A 51 -7.10 -14.37 0.20
N ARG A 52 -7.79 -15.49 0.46
CA ARG A 52 -7.21 -16.84 0.36
C ARG A 52 -6.92 -17.19 -1.10
N ASP A 53 -6.09 -18.22 -1.31
CA ASP A 53 -5.67 -18.62 -2.67
C ASP A 53 -6.85 -19.08 -3.55
N ASP A 54 -7.94 -19.54 -2.93
CA ASP A 54 -9.21 -19.89 -3.59
C ASP A 54 -10.08 -18.66 -3.95
N GLY A 55 -9.60 -17.44 -3.69
CA GLY A 55 -10.33 -16.19 -3.91
C GLY A 55 -11.30 -15.80 -2.79
N THR A 56 -11.43 -16.62 -1.75
CA THR A 56 -12.36 -16.35 -0.64
C THR A 56 -11.89 -15.14 0.18
N TYR A 57 -12.79 -14.18 0.35
CA TYR A 57 -12.60 -13.05 1.26
C TYR A 57 -12.86 -13.49 2.71
N THR A 58 -11.97 -13.09 3.60
CA THR A 58 -12.03 -13.47 5.04
C THR A 58 -12.94 -12.56 5.87
N GLY A 59 -13.30 -11.37 5.36
CA GLY A 59 -14.05 -10.36 6.10
C GLY A 59 -13.18 -9.33 6.84
N GLU A 60 -11.89 -9.60 7.04
CA GLU A 60 -10.98 -8.71 7.75
C GLU A 60 -10.47 -7.56 6.87
N VAL A 61 -10.23 -6.40 7.51
CA VAL A 61 -9.54 -5.26 6.91
C VAL A 61 -8.54 -4.68 7.91
N ALA A 62 -7.38 -4.27 7.43
CA ALA A 62 -6.43 -3.45 8.18
C ALA A 62 -6.08 -2.20 7.36
N THR A 63 -6.10 -1.05 8.01
CA THR A 63 -5.94 0.26 7.38
C THR A 63 -4.59 0.87 7.78
N TYR A 64 -3.83 1.33 6.80
CA TYR A 64 -2.54 1.98 7.02
C TYR A 64 -2.42 3.25 6.17
N GLY A 65 -1.68 4.25 6.68
CA GLY A 65 -1.33 5.43 5.91
C GLY A 65 -0.02 5.25 5.15
N VAL A 66 0.08 5.82 3.95
CA VAL A 66 1.35 5.91 3.22
C VAL A 66 2.15 7.09 3.75
N SER A 67 3.30 6.81 4.37
CA SER A 67 4.20 7.82 4.93
C SER A 67 5.34 8.20 3.98
N HIS A 68 5.72 7.28 3.08
CA HIS A 68 6.78 7.48 2.09
C HIS A 68 6.52 6.59 0.86
N VAL A 69 6.93 7.08 -0.32
CA VAL A 69 6.87 6.35 -1.59
C VAL A 69 8.26 6.38 -2.21
N LEU A 70 8.94 5.23 -2.23
CA LEU A 70 10.16 5.04 -3.01
C LEU A 70 9.77 4.60 -4.42
N LYS A 71 10.22 5.35 -5.42
CA LYS A 71 10.04 5.09 -6.85
C LYS A 71 11.38 5.24 -7.58
N ASP A 72 11.48 4.69 -8.79
CA ASP A 72 12.65 4.83 -9.67
C ASP A 72 13.97 4.40 -9.01
N PHE A 73 13.91 3.35 -8.19
CA PHE A 73 15.06 2.78 -7.47
C PHE A 73 15.53 1.49 -8.14
N GLU A 74 16.84 1.27 -8.23
CA GLU A 74 17.44 0.12 -8.94
C GLU A 74 16.98 -1.25 -8.42
N GLY A 75 16.61 -1.33 -7.13
CA GLY A 75 16.07 -2.55 -6.52
C GLY A 75 14.57 -2.77 -6.77
N LEU A 76 13.90 -1.91 -7.53
CA LEU A 76 12.50 -2.04 -7.91
C LEU A 76 12.37 -2.39 -9.39
N ALA A 77 11.44 -3.29 -9.70
CA ALA A 77 11.04 -3.51 -11.08
C ALA A 77 10.40 -2.25 -11.68
N GLU A 78 10.48 -2.09 -13.00
CA GLU A 78 9.95 -0.91 -13.70
C GLU A 78 8.46 -0.68 -13.37
N GLY A 79 8.12 0.55 -13.02
CA GLY A 79 6.77 0.96 -12.64
C GLY A 79 6.33 0.56 -11.23
N TYR A 80 7.14 -0.19 -10.48
CA TYR A 80 6.84 -0.53 -9.09
C TYR A 80 7.32 0.54 -8.11
N VAL A 81 6.63 0.62 -6.98
CA VAL A 81 6.95 1.47 -5.83
C VAL A 81 7.01 0.65 -4.56
N ALA A 82 7.85 1.09 -3.62
CA ALA A 82 7.79 0.65 -2.23
C ALA A 82 7.13 1.73 -1.36
N LEU A 83 6.06 1.36 -0.69
CA LEU A 83 5.24 2.21 0.18
C LEU A 83 5.62 1.92 1.63
N SER A 84 6.05 2.95 2.37
CA SER A 84 6.18 2.85 3.83
C SER A 84 4.83 3.09 4.49
N LEU A 85 4.49 2.25 5.46
CA LEU A 85 3.18 2.21 6.11
C LEU A 85 3.29 2.73 7.55
N ARG A 86 2.26 3.43 8.02
CA ARG A 86 2.09 3.89 9.40
C ARG A 86 0.68 3.60 9.91
#